data_AF-A0A850YVJ4-F1
#
_entry.id   AF-A0A850YVJ4-F1
#
_cell.length_a   1.000
_cell.length_b   1.000
_cell.length_c   1.000
_cell.angle_alpha   90.00
_cell.angle_beta   90.00
_cell.angle_gamma   90.00
#
_symmetry.space_group_name_H-M   'P 1'
#
loop_
_entity.id
_entity.type
_entity.pdbx_description
1 polymer ?
#
loop_
_entity_poly.entity_id
_entity_poly.type
_entity_poly.pdbx_seq_one_letter_code
_entity_poly.pdbx_strand_id
1 'polypeptide(L)' 'GCILNGKMYPFGHIERTEDCYRCDCDEGGMKCCSLFHTPVAYDKKNCKVVFNKKRCDYDVVQKDDPSKECFVYARV' A
#
# COMPACT_ATOMS: atom_id res chain seq x y z
N GLY A 1 0.84 12.77 -20.79
CA GLY A 1 0.88 12.51 -19.34
C GLY A 1 -0.43 11.86 -18.93
N CYS A 2 -0.45 11.20 -17.78
CA CYS A 2 -1.61 10.47 -17.27
C CYS A 2 -2.18 11.16 -16.03
N ILE A 3 -3.47 10.96 -15.74
CA ILE A 3 -4.10 11.48 -14.53
C ILE A 3 -4.42 10.31 -13.59
N LEU A 4 -3.93 10.39 -12.35
CA LEU A 4 -4.26 9.46 -11.27
C LEU A 4 -4.78 10.29 -10.09
N ASN A 5 -5.99 9.99 -9.61
CA ASN A 5 -6.62 10.67 -8.46
C ASN A 5 -6.61 12.21 -8.57
N GLY A 6 -6.83 12.73 -9.78
CA GLY A 6 -6.86 14.18 -10.04
C GLY A 6 -5.49 14.84 -10.20
N LYS A 7 -4.38 14.10 -10.06
CA LYS A 7 -3.01 14.60 -10.25
C LYS A 7 -2.46 14.17 -11.61
N MET A 8 -1.85 15.13 -12.33
CA MET A 8 -1.17 14.88 -13.60
C MET A 8 0.24 14.31 -13.36
N TYR A 9 0.58 13.25 -14.07
CA TYR A 9 1.90 12.63 -14.10
C TYR A 9 2.50 12.69 -15.51
N PRO A 10 3.82 12.88 -15.65
CA PRO A 10 4.49 12.81 -16.94
C PRO A 10 4.45 11.37 -17.50
N PHE A 11 4.73 11.23 -18.80
CA PHE A 11 5.00 9.91 -19.36
C PHE A 11 6.30 9.33 -18.78
N GLY A 12 6.36 8.01 -18.65
CA GLY A 12 7.48 7.25 -18.09
C GLY A 12 7.15 6.53 -16.80
N HIS A 13 8.22 6.07 -16.14
CA HIS A 13 8.16 5.31 -14.91
C HIS A 13 7.98 6.21 -13.68
N ILE A 14 7.06 5.83 -12.80
CA ILE A 14 6.76 6.52 -11.55
C ILE A 14 7.00 5.51 -10.43
N GLU A 15 8.14 5.64 -9.76
CA GLU A 15 8.58 4.71 -8.71
C GLU A 15 7.56 4.63 -7.55
N ARG A 16 6.96 5.78 -7.19
CA ARG A 16 6.00 5.85 -6.09
C ARG A 16 5.06 7.05 -6.18
N THR A 17 3.77 6.78 -6.12
CA THR A 17 2.72 7.80 -5.97
C THR A 17 2.42 8.07 -4.49
N GLU A 18 1.66 9.14 -4.21
CA GLU A 18 1.22 9.49 -2.86
C GLU A 18 0.28 8.42 -2.25
N ASP A 19 -0.43 7.69 -3.12
CA ASP A 19 -1.34 6.60 -2.75
C ASP A 19 -0.66 5.23 -2.76
N CYS A 20 0.66 5.17 -2.73
CA CYS A 20 1.42 3.92 -2.62
C CYS A 20 1.30 2.98 -3.82
N TYR A 21 1.33 3.52 -5.03
CA TYR A 21 1.41 2.76 -6.26
C TYR A 21 2.74 3.00 -6.98
N ARG A 22 3.26 1.96 -7.60
CA ARG A 22 4.26 2.06 -8.66
C ARG A 22 3.53 2.05 -9.99
N CYS A 23 3.83 3.00 -10.87
CA CYS A 23 3.09 3.14 -12.10
C CYS A 23 3.99 3.38 -13.29
N ASP A 24 3.48 3.02 -14.46
CA ASP A 24 4.05 3.36 -15.77
C ASP A 24 2.98 4.07 -16.58
N CYS A 25 3.34 5.22 -17.15
CA CYS A 25 2.45 6.05 -17.95
C CYS A 25 3.01 6.18 -19.37
N ASP A 26 2.24 5.73 -20.37
CA ASP A 26 2.59 5.81 -21.78
C ASP A 26 1.40 6.34 -22.61
N GLU A 27 1.53 6.34 -23.95
CA GLU A 27 0.47 6.79 -24.86
C GLU A 27 -0.79 5.91 -24.78
N GLY A 28 -0.66 4.66 -24.37
CA GLY A 28 -1.76 3.71 -24.15
C GLY A 28 -2.44 3.87 -22.79
N GLY A 29 -1.89 4.69 -21.89
CA GLY A 29 -2.48 5.03 -20.60
C GLY A 29 -1.57 4.72 -19.42
N MET A 30 -2.16 4.58 -18.25
CA MET A 30 -1.45 4.36 -16.99
C MET A 30 -1.71 2.98 -16.43
N LYS A 31 -0.65 2.26 -16.09
CA LYS A 31 -0.71 0.97 -15.39
C LYS A 31 -0.08 1.16 -14.02
N CYS A 32 -0.76 0.70 -12.97
CA CYS A 32 -0.32 0.85 -11.60
C CYS A 32 -0.38 -0.48 -10.85
N CYS A 33 0.62 -0.72 -10.02
CA CYS A 33 0.68 -1.82 -9.06
C CYS A 33 0.75 -1.25 -7.66
N SER A 34 -0.01 -1.81 -6.72
CA SER A 34 0.09 -1.45 -5.30
C SER A 34 1.47 -1.83 -4.77
N LEU A 35 2.06 -0.98 -3.93
CA LEU A 35 3.30 -1.27 -3.21
C LEU A 35 3.05 -2.01 -1.90
N PHE A 36 1.83 -1.95 -1.38
CA PHE A 36 1.43 -2.57 -0.12
C PHE A 36 0.95 -4.01 -0.32
N HIS A 37 1.20 -4.84 0.68
CA HIS A 37 0.74 -6.23 0.71
C HIS A 37 -0.35 -6.37 1.78
N THR A 38 -1.52 -6.83 1.38
CA THR A 38 -2.69 -6.91 2.25
C THR A 38 -2.58 -8.15 3.15
N PRO A 39 -2.52 -7.99 4.49
CA PRO A 39 -2.46 -9.13 5.40
C PRO A 39 -3.82 -9.83 5.43
N VAL A 40 -3.85 -11.12 5.07
CA VAL A 40 -5.08 -11.91 4.98
C VAL A 40 -5.27 -12.87 6.16
N ALA A 41 -4.17 -13.28 6.80
CA ALA A 41 -4.17 -14.18 7.95
C ALA A 41 -3.30 -13.65 9.09
N TYR A 42 -3.94 -13.38 10.23
CA TYR A 42 -3.36 -12.92 11.49
C TYR A 42 -4.40 -13.13 12.61
N ASP A 43 -4.03 -12.91 13.87
CA ASP A 43 -4.98 -12.95 14.99
C ASP A 43 -5.95 -11.75 14.93
N LYS A 44 -7.07 -11.91 14.22
CA LYS A 44 -8.11 -10.88 14.08
C LYS A 44 -8.80 -10.54 15.40
N LYS A 45 -8.69 -11.38 16.43
CA LYS A 45 -9.31 -11.15 17.75
C LYS A 45 -8.49 -10.11 18.52
N ASN A 46 -7.18 -10.29 18.62
CA ASN A 46 -6.32 -9.44 19.44
C ASN A 46 -5.55 -8.38 18.64
N CYS A 47 -5.52 -8.46 17.32
CA CYS A 47 -4.75 -7.57 16.46
C CYS A 47 -5.62 -6.79 15.47
N LYS A 48 -5.11 -5.64 15.04
CA LYS A 48 -5.71 -4.77 14.02
C LYS A 48 -4.69 -4.39 12.97
N VAL A 49 -5.19 -4.01 11.80
CA VAL A 49 -4.39 -3.58 10.66
C VAL A 49 -4.40 -2.06 10.58
N VAL A 50 -3.22 -1.46 10.42
CA VAL A 50 -3.05 -0.02 10.26
C VAL A 50 -2.22 0.24 9.00
N PHE A 51 -2.70 1.12 8.12
CA PHE A 51 -1.93 1.45 6.93
C PHE A 51 -0.81 2.45 7.25
N ASN A 52 0.42 2.08 6.94
CA ASN A 52 1.60 2.91 7.12
C ASN A 52 1.97 3.59 5.79
N LYS A 53 1.50 4.82 5.60
CA LYS A 53 1.79 5.61 4.38
C LYS A 53 3.28 5.85 4.13
N LYS A 54 4.10 5.91 5.19
CA LYS A 54 5.55 6.11 5.06
C LYS A 54 6.21 4.86 4.49
N ARG A 55 5.79 3.67 4.93
CA ARG A 55 6.30 2.39 4.41
C ARG A 55 5.58 1.93 3.14
N CYS A 56 4.38 2.46 2.86
CA CYS A 56 3.45 1.92 1.89
C CYS A 56 3.15 0.43 2.11
N ASP A 57 2.80 0.08 3.34
CA ASP A 57 2.40 -1.28 3.70
C ASP A 57 1.47 -1.23 4.92
N TYR A 58 0.91 -2.39 5.27
CA TYR A 58 0.08 -2.58 6.44
C TYR A 58 0.88 -3.09 7.63
N ASP A 59 0.85 -2.36 8.74
CA ASP A 59 1.33 -2.84 10.03
C ASP A 59 0.19 -3.61 10.72
N VAL A 60 0.48 -4.80 11.25
CA VAL A 60 -0.46 -5.58 12.06
C VAL A 60 -0.01 -5.48 13.50
N VAL A 61 -0.81 -4.85 14.35
CA VAL A 61 -0.43 -4.49 15.72
C VAL A 61 -1.48 -4.93 16.72
N GLN A 62 -1.12 -5.04 17.99
CA GLN A 62 -2.09 -5.38 19.04
C GLN A 62 -3.15 -4.28 19.17
N LYS A 63 -4.38 -4.67 19.50
CA LYS A 63 -5.48 -3.73 19.71
C LYS A 63 -5.25 -2.86 20.93
N ASP A 64 -4.78 -3.47 22.02
CA ASP A 64 -4.55 -2.84 23.32
C ASP A 64 -3.26 -2.02 23.34
N ASP A 65 -2.25 -2.41 22.57
CA ASP A 65 -0.95 -1.74 22.48
C ASP A 65 -0.46 -1.67 21.02
N PRO A 66 -0.79 -0.58 20.29
CA PRO A 66 -0.40 -0.41 18.89
C PRO A 66 1.12 -0.31 18.66
N SER A 67 1.94 -0.19 19.72
CA SER A 67 3.41 -0.20 19.59
C SER A 67 3.97 -1.62 19.39
N LYS A 68 3.17 -2.65 19.69
CA LYS A 68 3.56 -4.06 19.55
C LYS A 68 3.01 -4.66 18.27
N GLU A 69 3.91 -5.21 17.47
CA GLU A 69 3.55 -5.95 16.26
C GLU A 69 2.93 -7.31 16.60
N CYS A 70 2.03 -7.76 15.73
CA CYS A 70 1.45 -9.08 15.73
C CYS A 70 2.05 -9.94 14.62
N PHE A 71 2.10 -11.24 14.86
CA PHE A 71 2.53 -12.19 13.83
C PHE A 71 1.52 -12.26 12.68
N VAL A 72 2.03 -12.27 11.45
CA VAL A 72 1.23 -12.36 10.22
C VAL A 72 1.57 -13.67 9.52
N TYR A 73 0.54 -14.50 9.30
CA TYR A 73 0.70 -15.82 8.67
C TYR A 73 0.73 -15.74 7.14
N ALA A 74 0.00 -14.80 6.54
CA ALA A 74 -0.04 -14.64 5.09
C ALA A 74 -0.43 -13.22 4.64
N ARG A 75 0.07 -12.81 3.46
CA ARG A 75 -0.21 -11.55 2.78
C ARG A 75 -0.48 -11.80 1.29
N VAL A 76 -1.20 -10.89 0.63
CA VAL A 76 -1.42 -10.88 -0.83
C VAL A 76 -1.04 -9.54 -1.44
#